data_AF-A0A1I1URA4-F1
#
_entry.id   AF-A0A1I1URA4-F1
#
_cell.length_a   1.000
_cell.length_b   1.000
_cell.length_c   1.000
_cell.angle_alpha   90.00
_cell.angle_beta   90.00
_cell.angle_gamma   90.00
#
_symmetry.space_group_name_H-M   'P 1'
#
loop_
_entity.id
_entity.type
_entity.pdbx_description
1 polymer ?
#
loop_
_entity_poly.entity_id
_entity_poly.type
_entity_poly.pdbx_seq_one_letter_code
_entity_poly.pdbx_strand_id
1 'polypeptide(L)'
;MTKFYFIILTSMLAIISISAEAGKPKWVKKRPSETQYYIGIGMAYKTDASGLDYAKKARAEALRELVSEIEVTVSSNSLLHQFENNYDFKETFESRIATSAEENLTGYEVQTWENKKEYWVMMRLNKEQYHRLKQLDLEMAKKKAASYLIEARQHVNNLEITAALTAYFKAIEALENHLKDDLTYRSIDGNINFGTDIMNDLRQLFSKISITPLNPVYQVAFSKTMEKPLIAQIQFFAPTGQKVPVKNFPVKFQFIQGQGVLQEKAVSNPEGFVESYIQKLNSSLKKQKVTVCFDQSALLQEENINSPLVRFFIPNTITPEASFDIELQKSTAWFAATEKVFGQHEINQPFANNLKADLNDTFFNFTRSPESASYIVEASIIFKKGEVKKGYGYEVYLVYADLHLSITERKSGIEIFSETITGVKGMRPGSYDYALKEASTRLLQKFRAEIYPKLEVLNL
;
A
#
# COMPACT_ATOMS: atom_id res chain seq x y z
N MET A 1 -17.85 66.83 -41.42
CA MET A 1 -17.65 66.80 -39.96
C MET A 1 -18.16 65.47 -39.41
N THR A 2 -17.22 64.68 -38.89
CA THR A 2 -17.34 63.75 -37.75
C THR A 2 -18.70 63.12 -37.46
N LYS A 3 -18.77 61.79 -37.62
CA LYS A 3 -19.60 60.92 -36.77
C LYS A 3 -18.77 59.73 -36.31
N PHE A 4 -18.42 59.73 -35.03
CA PHE A 4 -18.20 58.52 -34.26
C PHE A 4 -19.56 58.13 -33.65
N TYR A 5 -19.94 56.86 -33.68
CA TYR A 5 -20.41 56.08 -32.52
C TYR A 5 -20.70 54.62 -32.93
N PHE A 6 -20.11 53.73 -32.12
CA PHE A 6 -20.37 52.32 -31.86
C PHE A 6 -21.58 51.64 -32.53
N ILE A 7 -21.32 50.50 -33.18
CA ILE A 7 -22.33 49.46 -33.43
C ILE A 7 -21.88 48.19 -32.73
N ILE A 8 -22.63 47.82 -31.69
CA ILE A 8 -22.65 46.50 -31.06
C ILE A 8 -23.35 45.56 -32.04
N LEU A 9 -22.64 44.54 -32.55
CA LEU A 9 -23.23 43.51 -33.39
C LEU A 9 -23.82 42.41 -32.49
N THR A 10 -25.07 42.60 -32.09
CA THR A 10 -25.88 41.56 -31.46
C THR A 10 -26.23 40.50 -32.52
N SER A 11 -25.62 39.32 -32.37
CA SER A 11 -25.97 38.10 -33.10
C SER A 11 -27.42 37.72 -32.80
N MET A 12 -28.33 38.07 -33.71
CA MET A 12 -29.73 37.71 -33.67
C MET A 12 -29.89 36.23 -34.06
N LEU A 13 -30.09 35.38 -33.05
CA LEU A 13 -30.46 33.97 -33.22
C LEU A 13 -31.89 33.91 -33.77
N ALA A 14 -32.04 33.72 -35.08
CA ALA A 14 -33.34 33.53 -35.71
C ALA A 14 -33.82 32.09 -35.45
N ILE A 15 -34.75 31.93 -34.51
CA ILE A 15 -35.47 30.67 -34.27
C ILE A 15 -36.55 30.55 -35.34
N ILE A 16 -36.30 29.71 -36.34
CA ILE A 16 -37.31 29.30 -37.30
C ILE A 16 -37.99 28.03 -36.75
N SER A 17 -39.21 28.19 -36.26
CA SER A 17 -40.08 27.08 -35.85
C SER A 17 -40.68 26.40 -37.09
N ILE A 18 -40.11 25.25 -37.47
CA ILE A 18 -40.65 24.36 -38.52
C ILE A 18 -41.37 23.17 -37.86
N SER A 19 -42.53 22.84 -38.43
CA SER A 19 -43.49 21.81 -38.00
C SER A 19 -42.87 20.41 -37.76
N ALA A 20 -43.33 19.74 -36.70
CA ALA A 20 -42.63 18.67 -35.98
C ALA A 20 -42.62 17.25 -36.61
N GLU A 21 -43.13 17.05 -37.83
CA GLU A 21 -43.11 15.75 -38.52
C GLU A 21 -42.19 15.73 -39.76
N ALA A 22 -41.83 16.90 -40.31
CA ALA A 22 -41.07 17.02 -41.56
C ALA A 22 -39.55 17.22 -41.37
N GLY A 23 -39.06 17.31 -40.13
CA GLY A 23 -37.69 17.72 -39.81
C GLY A 23 -36.74 16.62 -39.31
N LYS A 24 -37.11 15.34 -39.34
CA LYS A 24 -36.25 14.24 -38.83
C LYS A 24 -35.11 13.91 -39.82
N PRO A 25 -33.83 14.12 -39.46
CA PRO A 25 -32.70 13.87 -40.35
C PRO A 25 -32.62 12.40 -40.78
N LYS A 26 -32.01 12.16 -41.94
CA LYS A 26 -31.87 10.80 -42.50
C LYS A 26 -31.15 9.86 -41.54
N TRP A 27 -30.12 10.33 -40.83
CA TRP A 27 -29.35 9.53 -39.88
C TRP A 27 -30.15 9.05 -38.66
N VAL A 28 -31.21 9.77 -38.28
CA VAL A 28 -32.13 9.35 -37.20
C VAL A 28 -33.17 8.33 -37.68
N LYS A 29 -33.39 8.24 -39.01
CA LYS A 29 -34.32 7.26 -39.60
C LYS A 29 -33.61 5.95 -39.95
N LYS A 30 -32.35 6.03 -40.37
CA LYS A 30 -31.52 4.89 -40.76
C LYS A 30 -30.06 5.20 -40.46
N ARG A 31 -29.33 4.23 -39.87
CA ARG A 31 -27.88 4.34 -39.64
C ARG A 31 -27.18 4.72 -40.97
N PRO A 32 -26.37 5.80 -40.99
CA PRO A 32 -25.54 6.11 -42.14
C PRO A 32 -24.54 4.98 -42.43
N SER A 33 -24.24 4.74 -43.70
CA SER A 33 -23.22 3.79 -44.14
C SER A 33 -22.04 4.57 -44.71
N GLU A 34 -21.20 5.12 -43.84
CA GLU A 34 -20.02 5.88 -44.22
C GLU A 34 -18.76 5.04 -43.94
N THR A 35 -18.17 4.44 -44.97
CA THR A 35 -17.04 3.51 -44.81
C THR A 35 -15.80 4.15 -44.17
N GLN A 36 -15.62 5.46 -44.35
CA GLN A 36 -14.51 6.27 -43.85
C GLN A 36 -14.67 6.68 -42.38
N TYR A 37 -15.81 6.43 -41.74
CA TYR A 37 -16.09 6.86 -40.37
C TYR A 37 -16.45 5.68 -39.48
N TYR A 38 -16.02 5.73 -38.22
CA TYR A 38 -16.70 5.02 -37.14
C TYR A 38 -17.92 5.87 -36.73
N ILE A 39 -19.05 5.24 -36.42
CA ILE A 39 -20.31 5.91 -36.09
C ILE A 39 -20.89 5.32 -34.81
N GLY A 40 -21.27 6.18 -33.87
CA GLY A 40 -22.09 5.82 -32.72
C GLY A 40 -23.32 6.71 -32.63
N ILE A 41 -24.47 6.12 -32.29
CA ILE A 41 -25.78 6.77 -32.21
C ILE A 41 -26.42 6.41 -30.87
N GLY A 42 -26.66 7.42 -30.03
CA GLY A 42 -27.34 7.26 -28.75
C GLY A 42 -28.67 8.00 -28.71
N MET A 43 -29.63 7.47 -27.95
CA MET A 43 -30.97 8.03 -27.82
C MET A 43 -31.44 7.99 -26.37
N ALA A 44 -32.04 9.09 -25.92
CA ALA A 44 -32.72 9.13 -24.64
C ALA A 44 -34.10 9.78 -24.76
N TYR A 45 -35.06 9.26 -24.00
CA TYR A 45 -36.37 9.88 -23.86
C TYR A 45 -36.30 11.10 -22.93
N LYS A 46 -37.00 12.16 -23.33
CA LYS A 46 -37.21 13.36 -22.50
C LYS A 46 -38.35 13.08 -21.54
N THR A 47 -38.08 13.14 -20.24
CA THR A 47 -39.11 13.12 -19.20
C THR A 47 -39.03 14.41 -18.40
N ASP A 48 -40.19 14.93 -17.99
CA ASP A 48 -40.32 16.23 -17.32
C ASP A 48 -39.53 16.32 -16.00
N ALA A 49 -39.20 15.16 -15.40
CA ALA A 49 -38.43 15.05 -14.15
C ALA A 49 -36.89 15.08 -14.34
N SER A 50 -36.37 14.95 -15.57
CA SER A 50 -34.96 14.63 -15.81
C SER A 50 -34.02 15.83 -16.00
N GLY A 51 -34.52 17.06 -16.13
CA GLY A 51 -33.67 18.21 -16.52
C GLY A 51 -32.83 17.89 -17.77
N LEU A 52 -31.51 18.20 -17.77
CA LEU A 52 -30.58 17.88 -18.87
C LEU A 52 -29.99 16.44 -18.84
N ASP A 53 -30.48 15.56 -17.96
CA ASP A 53 -29.92 14.21 -17.77
C ASP A 53 -30.08 13.30 -19.01
N TYR A 54 -31.16 13.50 -19.79
CA TYR A 54 -31.37 12.78 -21.06
C TYR A 54 -30.24 13.04 -22.07
N ALA A 55 -29.70 14.26 -22.13
CA ALA A 55 -28.63 14.61 -23.07
C ALA A 55 -27.31 13.94 -22.70
N LYS A 56 -27.04 13.78 -21.39
CA LYS A 56 -25.88 13.03 -20.90
C LYS A 56 -26.00 11.54 -21.25
N LYS A 57 -27.17 10.94 -21.03
CA LYS A 57 -27.46 9.54 -21.37
C LYS A 57 -27.27 9.25 -22.86
N ALA A 58 -27.87 10.07 -23.73
CA ALA A 58 -27.74 9.89 -25.18
C ALA A 58 -26.27 10.08 -25.65
N ARG A 59 -25.51 11.00 -25.05
CA ARG A 59 -24.07 11.15 -25.34
C ARG A 59 -23.26 9.94 -24.90
N ALA A 60 -23.50 9.43 -23.69
CA ALA A 60 -22.80 8.25 -23.18
C ALA A 60 -23.08 7.01 -24.05
N GLU A 61 -24.32 6.81 -24.48
CA GLU A 61 -24.68 5.72 -25.38
C GLU A 61 -24.03 5.86 -26.76
N ALA A 62 -24.05 7.07 -27.34
CA ALA A 62 -23.40 7.33 -28.62
C ALA A 62 -21.88 7.10 -28.56
N LEU A 63 -21.22 7.49 -27.47
CA LEU A 63 -19.81 7.25 -27.25
C LEU A 63 -19.52 5.75 -27.12
N ARG A 64 -20.29 5.03 -26.31
CA ARG A 64 -20.13 3.58 -26.13
C ARG A 64 -20.27 2.83 -27.45
N GLU A 65 -21.26 3.18 -28.27
CA GLU A 65 -21.45 2.56 -29.57
C GLU A 65 -20.29 2.91 -30.53
N LEU A 66 -19.84 4.16 -30.54
CA LEU A 66 -18.67 4.58 -31.34
C LEU A 66 -17.42 3.77 -30.97
N VAL A 67 -17.15 3.63 -29.66
CA VAL A 67 -16.02 2.84 -29.14
C VAL A 67 -16.14 1.36 -29.54
N SER A 68 -17.36 0.81 -29.54
CA SER A 68 -17.58 -0.59 -29.94
C SER A 68 -17.32 -0.87 -31.42
N GLU A 69 -17.37 0.16 -32.28
CA GLU A 69 -16.96 0.02 -33.69
C GLU A 69 -15.44 0.03 -33.88
N ILE A 70 -14.66 0.49 -32.89
CA ILE A 70 -13.20 0.56 -32.99
C ILE A 70 -12.62 -0.82 -32.64
N GLU A 71 -12.13 -1.51 -33.67
CA GLU A 71 -11.46 -2.80 -33.47
C GLU A 71 -10.13 -2.62 -32.72
N VAL A 72 -9.96 -3.35 -31.61
CA VAL A 72 -8.71 -3.37 -30.85
C VAL A 72 -7.88 -4.58 -31.30
N THR A 73 -6.89 -4.34 -32.14
CA THR A 73 -5.91 -5.37 -32.53
C THR A 73 -4.69 -5.31 -31.60
N VAL A 74 -4.18 -6.48 -31.18
CA VAL A 74 -2.93 -6.62 -30.42
C VAL A 74 -1.83 -7.11 -31.36
N SER A 75 -0.69 -6.42 -31.38
CA SER A 75 0.46 -6.82 -32.20
C SER A 75 1.18 -8.05 -31.63
N SER A 76 1.76 -8.89 -32.51
CA SER A 76 2.61 -10.00 -32.10
C SER A 76 3.93 -9.56 -31.46
N ASN A 77 4.39 -8.35 -31.78
CA ASN A 77 5.59 -7.74 -31.21
C ASN A 77 5.26 -6.81 -30.02
N SER A 78 4.03 -6.88 -29.53
CA SER A 78 3.58 -6.06 -28.41
C SER A 78 4.17 -6.55 -27.09
N LEU A 79 4.18 -5.66 -26.10
CA LEU A 79 4.50 -6.06 -24.73
C LEU A 79 3.49 -7.13 -24.28
N LEU A 80 2.19 -6.92 -24.53
CA LEU A 80 1.10 -7.85 -24.16
C LEU A 80 1.33 -9.29 -24.66
N HIS A 81 1.86 -9.47 -25.87
CA HIS A 81 2.18 -10.80 -26.41
C HIS A 81 3.32 -11.49 -25.64
N GLN A 82 4.20 -10.74 -24.99
CA GLN A 82 5.25 -11.30 -24.12
C GLN A 82 4.69 -11.82 -22.78
N PHE A 83 3.40 -11.56 -22.48
CA PHE A 83 2.69 -11.95 -21.25
C PHE A 83 1.74 -13.15 -21.40
N GLU A 84 1.89 -14.00 -22.43
CA GLU A 84 0.96 -15.13 -22.67
C GLU A 84 0.73 -16.04 -21.45
N ASN A 85 1.68 -16.10 -20.50
CA ASN A 85 1.59 -16.93 -19.30
C ASN A 85 1.05 -16.20 -18.04
N ASN A 86 0.72 -14.90 -18.11
CA ASN A 86 0.21 -14.12 -16.97
C ASN A 86 -1.25 -13.68 -17.20
N TYR A 87 -2.17 -14.55 -16.80
CA TYR A 87 -3.61 -14.37 -17.00
C TYR A 87 -4.15 -13.08 -16.33
N ASP A 88 -3.77 -12.83 -15.08
CA ASP A 88 -4.22 -11.65 -14.31
C ASP A 88 -3.79 -10.33 -14.95
N PHE A 89 -2.57 -10.29 -15.50
CA PHE A 89 -2.07 -9.11 -16.22
C PHE A 89 -2.88 -8.86 -17.48
N LYS A 90 -3.13 -9.92 -18.27
CA LYS A 90 -3.88 -9.83 -19.52
C LYS A 90 -5.30 -9.31 -19.30
N GLU A 91 -6.03 -9.88 -18.34
CA GLU A 91 -7.41 -9.47 -18.04
C GLU A 91 -7.49 -8.02 -17.54
N THR A 92 -6.63 -7.64 -16.59
CA THR A 92 -6.57 -6.27 -16.05
C THR A 92 -6.24 -5.27 -17.16
N PHE A 93 -5.33 -5.64 -18.07
CA PHE A 93 -4.89 -4.77 -19.14
C PHE A 93 -5.93 -4.62 -20.26
N GLU A 94 -6.54 -5.72 -20.70
CA GLU A 94 -7.63 -5.68 -21.69
C GLU A 94 -8.80 -4.81 -21.20
N SER A 95 -9.16 -4.93 -19.91
CA SER A 95 -10.15 -4.04 -19.28
C SER A 95 -9.70 -2.58 -19.29
N ARG A 96 -8.44 -2.28 -18.94
CA ARG A 96 -7.91 -0.89 -18.97
C ARG A 96 -7.90 -0.31 -20.37
N ILE A 97 -7.57 -1.09 -21.39
CA ILE A 97 -7.57 -0.64 -22.78
C ILE A 97 -8.98 -0.28 -23.24
N ALA A 98 -9.98 -1.07 -22.88
CA ALA A 98 -11.38 -0.76 -23.17
C ALA A 98 -11.82 0.56 -22.52
N THR A 99 -11.51 0.76 -21.24
CA THR A 99 -11.83 2.02 -20.52
C THR A 99 -11.07 3.22 -21.08
N SER A 100 -9.77 3.08 -21.35
CA SER A 100 -8.93 4.16 -21.91
C SER A 100 -9.36 4.58 -23.32
N ALA A 101 -9.86 3.64 -24.13
CA ALA A 101 -10.43 3.95 -25.44
C ALA A 101 -11.69 4.83 -25.35
N GLU A 102 -12.47 4.69 -24.28
CA GLU A 102 -13.65 5.52 -24.01
C GLU A 102 -13.25 6.92 -23.50
N GLU A 103 -12.25 7.00 -22.63
CA GLU A 103 -11.81 8.26 -22.00
C GLU A 103 -10.99 9.16 -22.95
N ASN A 104 -10.15 8.58 -23.81
CA ASN A 104 -9.17 9.33 -24.62
C ASN A 104 -9.59 9.54 -26.07
N LEU A 105 -10.84 9.24 -26.42
CA LEU A 105 -11.33 9.43 -27.78
C LEU A 105 -11.47 10.94 -28.07
N THR A 106 -10.76 11.43 -29.08
CA THR A 106 -10.78 12.84 -29.49
C THR A 106 -10.92 12.96 -31.00
N GLY A 107 -11.32 14.13 -31.48
CA GLY A 107 -11.48 14.38 -32.93
C GLY A 107 -12.75 13.79 -33.54
N TYR A 108 -13.71 13.35 -32.72
CA TYR A 108 -15.05 12.98 -33.18
C TYR A 108 -15.92 14.22 -33.40
N GLU A 109 -16.79 14.15 -34.39
CA GLU A 109 -17.78 15.18 -34.67
C GLU A 109 -19.13 14.81 -34.05
N VAL A 110 -19.83 15.78 -33.47
CA VAL A 110 -21.12 15.56 -32.80
C VAL A 110 -22.25 16.21 -33.59
N GLN A 111 -23.28 15.44 -33.91
CA GLN A 111 -24.55 15.93 -34.41
C GLN A 111 -25.66 15.57 -33.43
N THR A 112 -26.59 16.50 -33.22
CA THR A 112 -27.72 16.29 -32.32
C THR A 112 -29.03 16.50 -33.07
N TRP A 113 -30.06 15.78 -32.65
CA TRP A 113 -31.42 16.02 -33.09
C TRP A 113 -32.38 15.75 -31.94
N GLU A 114 -33.43 16.54 -31.83
CA GLU A 114 -34.40 16.38 -30.76
C GLU A 114 -35.82 16.72 -31.19
N ASN A 115 -36.80 16.11 -30.51
CA ASN A 115 -38.20 16.49 -30.59
C ASN A 115 -38.78 16.61 -29.16
N LYS A 116 -40.11 16.62 -29.02
CA LYS A 116 -40.76 16.72 -27.70
C LYS A 116 -40.53 15.49 -26.80
N LYS A 117 -40.20 14.32 -27.37
CA LYS A 117 -40.12 13.03 -26.68
C LYS A 117 -38.72 12.44 -26.64
N GLU A 118 -37.88 12.72 -27.64
CA GLU A 118 -36.61 12.04 -27.88
C GLU A 118 -35.48 13.05 -28.05
N TYR A 119 -34.28 12.65 -27.62
CA TYR A 119 -33.02 13.34 -27.85
C TYR A 119 -32.02 12.34 -28.41
N TRP A 120 -31.46 12.65 -29.58
CA TRP A 120 -30.55 11.80 -30.33
C TRP A 120 -29.20 12.48 -30.48
N VAL A 121 -28.14 11.69 -30.36
CA VAL A 121 -26.75 12.11 -30.57
C VAL A 121 -26.13 11.14 -31.55
N MET A 122 -25.51 11.66 -32.61
CA MET A 122 -24.62 10.91 -33.47
C MET A 122 -23.21 11.44 -33.31
N MET A 123 -22.26 10.54 -33.04
CA MET A 123 -20.84 10.81 -33.05
C MET A 123 -20.22 10.12 -34.27
N ARG A 124 -19.35 10.81 -35.00
CA ARG A 124 -18.59 10.20 -36.10
C ARG A 124 -17.11 10.52 -35.99
N LEU A 125 -16.26 9.54 -36.28
CA LEU A 125 -14.80 9.66 -36.19
C LEU A 125 -14.16 9.17 -37.50
N ASN A 126 -13.39 10.03 -38.15
CA ASN A 126 -12.71 9.67 -39.40
C ASN A 126 -11.62 8.62 -39.12
N LYS A 127 -11.70 7.46 -39.80
CA LYS A 127 -10.81 6.32 -39.59
C LYS A 127 -9.36 6.64 -39.92
N GLU A 128 -9.11 7.32 -41.04
CA GLU A 128 -7.76 7.66 -41.49
C GLU A 128 -7.09 8.65 -40.53
N GLN A 129 -7.81 9.70 -40.13
CA GLN A 129 -7.31 10.69 -39.18
C GLN A 129 -7.04 10.05 -37.80
N TYR A 130 -7.94 9.19 -37.32
CA TYR A 130 -7.76 8.46 -36.06
C TYR A 130 -6.47 7.62 -36.09
N HIS A 131 -6.30 6.79 -37.12
CA HIS A 131 -5.11 5.95 -37.27
C HIS A 131 -3.83 6.76 -37.43
N ARG A 132 -3.88 7.89 -38.16
CA ARG A 132 -2.74 8.81 -38.29
C ARG A 132 -2.31 9.40 -36.95
N LEU A 133 -3.28 9.84 -36.14
CA LEU A 133 -3.00 10.40 -34.82
C LEU A 133 -2.44 9.34 -33.87
N LYS A 134 -3.01 8.13 -33.88
CA LYS A 134 -2.49 6.99 -33.09
C LYS A 134 -1.08 6.59 -33.51
N GLN A 135 -0.78 6.55 -34.80
CA GLN A 135 0.58 6.27 -35.27
C GLN A 135 1.55 7.37 -34.84
N LEU A 136 1.17 8.64 -34.97
CA LEU A 136 2.02 9.76 -34.58
C LEU A 136 2.31 9.75 -33.07
N ASP A 137 1.31 9.45 -32.25
CA ASP A 137 1.44 9.26 -30.81
C ASP A 137 2.41 8.12 -30.47
N LEU A 138 2.23 6.95 -31.09
CA LEU A 138 3.12 5.80 -30.94
C LEU A 138 4.56 6.11 -31.35
N GLU A 139 4.79 6.78 -32.48
CA GLU A 139 6.15 7.13 -32.93
C GLU A 139 6.82 8.12 -31.96
N MET A 140 6.07 9.07 -31.39
CA MET A 140 6.59 9.97 -30.35
C MET A 140 6.93 9.23 -29.06
N ALA A 141 6.07 8.30 -28.63
CA ALA A 141 6.31 7.44 -27.48
C ALA A 141 7.58 6.59 -27.66
N LYS A 142 7.71 5.91 -28.81
CA LYS A 142 8.91 5.13 -29.17
C LYS A 142 10.17 5.98 -29.18
N LYS A 143 10.12 7.19 -29.76
CA LYS A 143 11.27 8.09 -29.80
C LYS A 143 11.70 8.51 -28.39
N LYS A 144 10.76 8.82 -27.50
CA LYS A 144 11.05 9.14 -26.09
C LYS A 144 11.67 7.95 -25.37
N ALA A 145 11.07 6.76 -25.51
CA ALA A 145 11.59 5.53 -24.91
C ALA A 145 13.00 5.20 -25.41
N ALA A 146 13.28 5.36 -26.70
CA ALA A 146 14.62 5.20 -27.27
C ALA A 146 15.64 6.15 -26.63
N SER A 147 15.29 7.44 -26.51
CA SER A 147 16.17 8.42 -25.87
C SER A 147 16.50 8.05 -24.42
N TYR A 148 15.48 7.67 -23.63
CA TYR A 148 15.68 7.27 -22.24
C TYR A 148 16.46 5.96 -22.11
N LEU A 149 16.27 5.00 -23.01
CA LEU A 149 17.04 3.76 -23.02
C LEU A 149 18.53 4.00 -23.31
N ILE A 150 18.83 4.89 -24.26
CA ILE A 150 20.21 5.29 -24.57
C ILE A 150 20.84 6.00 -23.35
N GLU A 151 20.11 6.95 -22.75
CA GLU A 151 20.54 7.65 -21.53
C GLU A 151 20.80 6.66 -20.38
N ALA A 152 19.93 5.67 -20.18
CA ALA A 152 20.08 4.65 -19.16
C ALA A 152 21.38 3.84 -19.35
N ARG A 153 21.62 3.35 -20.58
CA ARG A 153 22.83 2.60 -20.93
C ARG A 153 24.10 3.45 -20.75
N GLN A 154 24.04 4.73 -21.08
CA GLN A 154 25.13 5.68 -20.84
C GLN A 154 25.42 5.85 -19.34
N HIS A 155 24.38 6.01 -18.51
CA HIS A 155 24.53 6.08 -17.07
C HIS A 155 25.12 4.79 -16.48
N VAL A 156 24.75 3.60 -16.98
CA VAL A 156 25.38 2.34 -16.57
C VAL A 156 26.88 2.35 -16.88
N ASN A 157 27.28 2.80 -18.07
CA ASN A 157 28.69 2.89 -18.46
C ASN A 157 29.47 3.88 -17.58
N ASN A 158 28.82 4.96 -17.14
CA ASN A 158 29.39 5.95 -16.23
C ASN A 158 29.35 5.54 -14.75
N LEU A 159 28.82 4.35 -14.43
CA LEU A 159 28.59 3.85 -13.06
C LEU A 159 27.60 4.72 -12.25
N GLU A 160 26.71 5.44 -12.94
CA GLU A 160 25.65 6.27 -12.36
C GLU A 160 24.36 5.44 -12.19
N ILE A 161 24.44 4.38 -11.38
CA ILE A 161 23.46 3.29 -11.32
C ILE A 161 22.03 3.76 -11.03
N THR A 162 21.84 4.65 -10.06
CA THR A 162 20.50 5.19 -9.74
C THR A 162 19.95 6.02 -10.89
N ALA A 163 20.79 6.82 -11.57
CA ALA A 163 20.35 7.59 -12.74
C ALA A 163 19.96 6.66 -13.90
N ALA A 164 20.70 5.57 -14.09
CA ALA A 164 20.35 4.54 -15.07
C ALA A 164 18.98 3.92 -14.78
N LEU A 165 18.71 3.52 -13.53
CA LEU A 165 17.41 3.01 -13.11
C LEU A 165 16.29 4.02 -13.42
N THR A 166 16.46 5.28 -13.02
CA THR A 166 15.49 6.35 -13.31
C THR A 166 15.21 6.50 -14.81
N ALA A 167 16.23 6.45 -15.65
CA ALA A 167 16.07 6.52 -17.10
C ALA A 167 15.34 5.28 -17.66
N TYR A 168 15.64 4.07 -17.17
CA TYR A 168 14.87 2.87 -17.54
C TYR A 168 13.39 3.00 -17.17
N PHE A 169 13.05 3.51 -15.97
CA PHE A 169 11.67 3.73 -15.58
C PHE A 169 10.97 4.75 -16.46
N LYS A 170 11.62 5.85 -16.82
CA LYS A 170 11.06 6.82 -17.79
C LYS A 170 10.82 6.21 -19.17
N ALA A 171 11.67 5.28 -19.61
CA ALA A 171 11.46 4.55 -20.86
C ALA A 171 10.21 3.66 -20.78
N ILE A 172 9.98 2.99 -19.64
CA ILE A 172 8.77 2.19 -19.38
C ILE A 172 7.53 3.08 -19.36
N GLU A 173 7.55 4.19 -18.61
CA GLU A 173 6.43 5.14 -18.52
C GLU A 173 6.05 5.72 -19.89
N ALA A 174 7.04 5.99 -20.75
CA ALA A 174 6.78 6.49 -22.10
C ALA A 174 5.98 5.50 -22.98
N LEU A 175 5.98 4.22 -22.64
CA LEU A 175 5.32 3.14 -23.38
C LEU A 175 4.00 2.68 -22.76
N GLU A 176 3.62 3.19 -21.58
CA GLU A 176 2.48 2.73 -20.77
C GLU A 176 1.17 2.62 -21.58
N ASN A 177 0.90 3.60 -22.46
CA ASN A 177 -0.34 3.67 -23.25
C ASN A 177 -0.30 2.85 -24.55
N HIS A 178 0.83 2.18 -24.85
CA HIS A 178 1.11 1.56 -26.14
C HIS A 178 1.47 0.07 -26.05
N LEU A 179 1.15 -0.60 -24.93
CA LEU A 179 1.62 -1.98 -24.71
C LEU A 179 1.04 -3.02 -25.66
N LYS A 180 -0.05 -2.70 -26.35
CA LYS A 180 -0.67 -3.54 -27.38
C LYS A 180 -0.05 -3.34 -28.78
N ASP A 181 0.67 -2.24 -28.97
CA ASP A 181 1.22 -1.85 -30.27
C ASP A 181 2.56 -2.57 -30.53
N ASP A 182 3.06 -2.58 -31.77
CA ASP A 182 4.41 -3.07 -32.05
C ASP A 182 5.43 -2.12 -31.42
N LEU A 183 6.21 -2.59 -30.45
CA LEU A 183 7.21 -1.78 -29.74
C LEU A 183 8.65 -1.97 -30.26
N THR A 184 8.78 -2.45 -31.50
CA THR A 184 10.06 -2.48 -32.20
C THR A 184 10.41 -1.08 -32.70
N TYR A 185 11.66 -0.68 -32.51
CA TYR A 185 12.21 0.59 -32.96
C TYR A 185 13.48 0.37 -33.77
N ARG A 186 13.52 0.90 -35.00
CA ARG A 186 14.70 0.83 -35.87
C ARG A 186 15.62 1.99 -35.54
N SER A 187 16.73 1.70 -34.86
CA SER A 187 17.81 2.65 -34.64
C SER A 187 18.91 2.46 -35.70
N ILE A 188 19.84 3.41 -35.74
CA ILE A 188 21.08 3.33 -36.55
C ILE A 188 21.91 2.11 -36.12
N ASP A 189 21.89 1.78 -34.83
CA ASP A 189 22.68 0.68 -34.24
C ASP A 189 21.98 -0.70 -34.31
N GLY A 190 20.79 -0.76 -34.91
CA GLY A 190 20.00 -1.99 -35.06
C GLY A 190 18.56 -1.86 -34.57
N ASN A 191 17.85 -2.99 -34.58
CA ASN A 191 16.48 -3.07 -34.06
C ASN A 191 16.49 -3.23 -32.55
N ILE A 192 15.74 -2.35 -31.87
CA ILE A 192 15.46 -2.42 -30.44
C ILE A 192 14.07 -3.00 -30.26
N ASN A 193 13.91 -4.00 -29.40
CA ASN A 193 12.61 -4.45 -28.89
C ASN A 193 12.47 -3.97 -27.45
N PHE A 194 11.75 -2.87 -27.22
CA PHE A 194 11.73 -2.22 -25.91
C PHE A 194 11.37 -3.16 -24.76
N GLY A 195 10.43 -4.09 -24.98
CA GLY A 195 10.03 -5.04 -23.94
C GLY A 195 11.15 -5.97 -23.51
N THR A 196 11.82 -6.59 -24.49
CA THR A 196 12.90 -7.55 -24.19
C THR A 196 14.20 -6.86 -23.77
N ASP A 197 14.57 -5.76 -24.45
CA ASP A 197 15.81 -5.01 -24.17
C ASP A 197 15.79 -4.40 -22.77
N ILE A 198 14.74 -3.65 -22.40
CA ILE A 198 14.63 -3.02 -21.07
C ILE A 198 14.62 -4.07 -19.97
N MET A 199 13.87 -5.17 -20.16
CA MET A 199 13.81 -6.26 -19.18
C MET A 199 15.17 -6.94 -19.00
N ASN A 200 15.91 -7.20 -20.08
CA ASN A 200 17.24 -7.79 -20.01
C ASN A 200 18.22 -6.87 -19.30
N ASP A 201 18.23 -5.59 -19.66
CA ASP A 201 19.09 -4.59 -19.08
C ASP A 201 18.84 -4.43 -17.57
N LEU A 202 17.57 -4.30 -17.15
CA LEU A 202 17.21 -4.19 -15.73
C LEU A 202 17.59 -5.45 -14.95
N ARG A 203 17.35 -6.65 -15.49
CA ARG A 203 17.76 -7.91 -14.85
C ARG A 203 19.28 -7.97 -14.65
N GLN A 204 20.05 -7.61 -15.67
CA GLN A 204 21.50 -7.56 -15.58
C GLN A 204 21.96 -6.52 -14.56
N LEU A 205 21.34 -5.34 -14.55
CA LEU A 205 21.67 -4.25 -13.62
C LEU A 205 21.40 -4.67 -12.17
N PHE A 206 20.19 -5.16 -11.86
CA PHE A 206 19.83 -5.62 -10.52
C PHE A 206 20.67 -6.81 -10.06
N SER A 207 21.02 -7.76 -10.93
CA SER A 207 21.88 -8.90 -10.57
C SER A 207 23.28 -8.51 -10.09
N LYS A 208 23.71 -7.28 -10.41
CA LYS A 208 24.99 -6.70 -10.01
C LYS A 208 24.87 -5.73 -8.85
N ILE A 209 23.66 -5.47 -8.34
CA ILE A 209 23.45 -4.65 -7.15
C ILE A 209 23.33 -5.58 -5.95
N SER A 210 24.05 -5.25 -4.87
CA SER A 210 23.94 -5.94 -3.59
C SER A 210 23.60 -4.95 -2.49
N ILE A 211 22.73 -5.38 -1.59
CA ILE A 211 22.45 -4.69 -0.33
C ILE A 211 23.04 -5.57 0.78
N THR A 212 23.98 -5.04 1.55
CA THR A 212 24.67 -5.79 2.61
C THR A 212 24.47 -5.10 3.96
N PRO A 213 23.83 -5.75 4.95
CA PRO A 213 23.75 -5.25 6.31
C PRO A 213 25.15 -5.10 6.92
N LEU A 214 25.43 -3.97 7.56
CA LEU A 214 26.68 -3.79 8.30
C LEU A 214 26.68 -4.59 9.60
N ASN A 215 25.52 -4.62 10.26
CA ASN A 215 25.25 -5.48 11.39
C ASN A 215 23.98 -6.27 11.04
N PRO A 216 24.04 -7.59 10.86
CA PRO A 216 22.85 -8.37 10.52
C PRO A 216 21.97 -8.65 11.74
N VAL A 217 22.50 -8.58 12.96
CA VAL A 217 21.79 -8.90 14.20
C VAL A 217 21.79 -7.70 15.14
N TYR A 218 20.61 -7.31 15.60
CA TYR A 218 20.41 -6.25 16.59
C TYR A 218 19.76 -6.82 17.84
N GLN A 219 20.36 -6.54 19.00
CA GLN A 219 19.80 -6.88 20.29
C GLN A 219 19.13 -5.64 20.86
N VAL A 220 17.81 -5.68 20.99
CA VAL A 220 17.00 -4.57 21.48
C VAL A 220 16.36 -5.02 22.79
N ALA A 221 16.64 -4.29 23.87
CA ALA A 221 15.93 -4.54 25.11
C ALA A 221 14.45 -4.24 24.92
N PHE A 222 13.58 -5.03 25.55
CA PHE A 222 12.18 -4.69 25.68
C PHE A 222 12.14 -3.26 26.18
N SER A 223 11.49 -2.41 25.37
CA SER A 223 11.18 -1.07 25.77
C SER A 223 12.27 0.01 25.64
N LYS A 224 13.11 -0.15 24.62
CA LYS A 224 14.02 0.90 24.20
C LYS A 224 13.83 1.20 22.73
N THR A 225 13.76 2.49 22.42
CA THR A 225 14.08 2.96 21.07
C THR A 225 15.46 2.42 20.70
N MET A 226 15.59 1.90 19.49
CA MET A 226 16.87 1.38 19.05
C MET A 226 17.87 2.53 18.94
N GLU A 227 18.90 2.55 19.78
CA GLU A 227 19.92 3.62 19.80
C GLU A 227 20.78 3.63 18.52
N LYS A 228 20.92 2.47 17.87
CA LYS A 228 21.71 2.31 16.64
C LYS A 228 20.79 2.05 15.46
N PRO A 229 20.91 2.78 14.34
CA PRO A 229 20.10 2.50 13.16
C PRO A 229 20.40 1.12 12.56
N LEU A 230 19.45 0.59 11.82
CA LEU A 230 19.67 -0.47 10.84
C LEU A 230 20.47 0.13 9.70
N ILE A 231 21.70 -0.35 9.49
CA ILE A 231 22.58 0.18 8.44
C ILE A 231 22.84 -0.91 7.41
N ALA A 232 22.60 -0.60 6.14
CA ALA A 232 23.03 -1.41 5.01
C ALA A 232 23.84 -0.58 4.01
N GLN A 233 24.76 -1.23 3.32
CA GLN A 233 25.50 -0.64 2.21
C GLN A 233 25.01 -1.21 0.88
N ILE A 234 24.73 -0.34 -0.07
CA ILE A 234 24.40 -0.67 -1.45
C ILE A 234 25.65 -0.54 -2.31
N GLN A 235 26.01 -1.64 -2.98
CA GLN A 235 27.18 -1.72 -3.83
C GLN A 235 26.82 -2.32 -5.18
N PHE A 236 27.42 -1.79 -6.24
CA PHE A 236 27.35 -2.32 -7.59
C PHE A 236 28.66 -3.02 -7.96
N PHE A 237 28.55 -4.23 -8.52
CA PHE A 237 29.68 -4.99 -9.06
C PHE A 237 29.95 -4.54 -10.50
N ALA A 238 30.94 -3.65 -10.67
CA ALA A 238 31.35 -3.18 -11.98
C ALA A 238 31.92 -4.35 -12.82
N PRO A 239 31.89 -4.26 -14.17
CA PRO A 239 32.47 -5.28 -15.05
C PRO A 239 33.96 -5.58 -14.78
N THR A 240 34.68 -4.61 -14.20
CA THR A 240 36.08 -4.74 -13.77
C THR A 240 36.27 -5.62 -12.52
N GLY A 241 35.18 -6.05 -11.88
CA GLY A 241 35.19 -6.75 -10.59
C GLY A 241 35.22 -5.81 -9.37
N GLN A 242 35.34 -4.50 -9.58
CA GLN A 242 35.34 -3.52 -8.50
C GLN A 242 33.94 -3.33 -7.92
N LYS A 243 33.85 -3.25 -6.59
CA LYS A 243 32.63 -2.82 -5.88
C LYS A 243 32.59 -1.30 -5.82
N VAL A 244 31.52 -0.72 -6.33
CA VAL A 244 31.30 0.74 -6.36
C VAL A 244 30.10 1.07 -5.48
N PRO A 245 30.20 2.04 -4.56
CA PRO A 245 29.05 2.48 -3.77
C PRO A 245 27.98 3.08 -4.68
N VAL A 246 26.72 2.71 -4.46
CA VAL A 246 25.60 3.28 -5.22
C VAL A 246 24.96 4.39 -4.41
N LYS A 247 25.09 5.63 -4.87
CA LYS A 247 24.47 6.81 -4.25
C LYS A 247 23.03 7.03 -4.70
N ASN A 248 22.25 7.72 -3.89
CA ASN A 248 20.85 8.07 -4.14
C ASN A 248 19.92 6.88 -4.41
N PHE A 249 20.31 5.67 -4.01
CA PHE A 249 19.53 4.46 -4.23
C PHE A 249 18.33 4.41 -3.26
N PRO A 250 17.09 4.45 -3.75
CA PRO A 250 15.92 4.42 -2.88
C PRO A 250 15.65 3.01 -2.35
N VAL A 251 15.40 2.91 -1.05
CA VAL A 251 15.10 1.64 -0.39
C VAL A 251 13.87 1.77 0.50
N LYS A 252 13.20 0.63 0.68
CA LYS A 252 12.12 0.45 1.64
C LYS A 252 12.53 -0.57 2.71
N PHE A 253 12.35 -0.20 3.96
CA PHE A 253 12.46 -1.06 5.12
C PHE A 253 11.06 -1.52 5.55
N GLN A 254 10.91 -2.79 5.89
CA GLN A 254 9.63 -3.35 6.33
C GLN A 254 9.82 -4.56 7.25
N PHE A 255 8.93 -4.74 8.23
CA PHE A 255 8.87 -5.97 9.00
C PHE A 255 8.28 -7.10 8.15
N ILE A 256 8.98 -8.23 8.06
CA ILE A 256 8.45 -9.48 7.47
C ILE A 256 8.11 -10.52 8.54
N GLN A 257 8.64 -10.34 9.75
CA GLN A 257 8.30 -11.12 10.93
C GLN A 257 8.34 -10.19 12.14
N GLY A 258 7.27 -10.19 12.94
CA GLY A 258 7.08 -9.18 13.98
C GLY A 258 6.37 -7.94 13.46
N GLN A 259 6.34 -6.89 14.27
CA GLN A 259 5.64 -5.66 13.95
C GLN A 259 6.25 -4.51 14.76
N GLY A 260 6.26 -3.32 14.18
CA GLY A 260 6.75 -2.11 14.82
C GLY A 260 6.54 -0.88 13.96
N VAL A 261 7.02 0.26 14.46
CA VAL A 261 7.11 1.52 13.74
C VAL A 261 8.58 1.78 13.44
N LEU A 262 8.90 1.98 12.17
CA LEU A 262 10.25 2.27 11.72
C LEU A 262 10.23 3.32 10.61
N GLN A 263 11.38 3.92 10.32
CA GLN A 263 11.52 4.78 9.15
C GLN A 263 11.52 3.93 7.87
N GLU A 264 10.36 3.81 7.24
CA GLU A 264 10.17 2.88 6.12
C GLU A 264 10.97 3.24 4.86
N LYS A 265 11.20 4.52 4.58
CA LYS A 265 11.86 4.97 3.35
C LYS A 265 13.19 5.63 3.65
N ALA A 266 14.20 5.26 2.87
CA ALA A 266 15.52 5.88 2.92
C ALA A 266 16.15 5.94 1.52
N VAL A 267 17.17 6.77 1.38
CA VAL A 267 17.94 6.94 0.14
C VAL A 267 19.41 6.87 0.52
N SER A 268 20.22 6.17 -0.30
CA SER A 268 21.63 6.00 0.03
C SER A 268 22.46 7.28 -0.12
N ASN A 269 23.44 7.46 0.77
CA ASN A 269 24.40 8.55 0.71
C ASN A 269 25.50 8.32 -0.37
N PRO A 270 26.45 9.24 -0.59
CA PRO A 270 27.51 9.08 -1.58
C PRO A 270 28.38 7.82 -1.41
N GLU A 271 28.53 7.32 -0.19
CA GLU A 271 29.26 6.10 0.17
C GLU A 271 28.39 4.83 0.08
N GLY A 272 27.13 4.96 -0.35
CA GLY A 272 26.19 3.88 -0.55
C GLY A 272 25.50 3.38 0.71
N PHE A 273 25.57 4.08 1.84
CA PHE A 273 24.90 3.68 3.08
C PHE A 273 23.47 4.17 3.14
N VAL A 274 22.58 3.31 3.63
CA VAL A 274 21.19 3.62 4.03
C VAL A 274 21.00 3.29 5.49
N GLU A 275 20.18 4.11 6.15
CA GLU A 275 19.86 3.97 7.57
C GLU A 275 18.35 3.97 7.79
N SER A 276 17.90 3.17 8.75
CA SER A 276 16.52 3.20 9.24
C SER A 276 16.49 3.01 10.75
N TYR A 277 15.64 3.78 11.43
CA TYR A 277 15.46 3.72 12.87
C TYR A 277 14.17 2.98 13.21
N ILE A 278 14.28 1.94 14.04
CA ILE A 278 13.10 1.34 14.69
C ILE A 278 12.71 2.27 15.84
N GLN A 279 11.63 3.01 15.64
CA GLN A 279 11.08 3.92 16.63
C GLN A 279 10.36 3.15 17.73
N LYS A 280 9.68 2.06 17.36
CA LYS A 280 8.88 1.23 18.26
C LYS A 280 8.84 -0.22 17.79
N LEU A 281 8.93 -1.16 18.73
CA LEU A 281 8.51 -2.55 18.50
C LEU A 281 7.11 -2.76 19.08
N ASN A 282 6.19 -3.30 18.28
CA ASN A 282 4.82 -3.63 18.66
C ASN A 282 4.63 -5.14 18.88
N SER A 283 5.65 -5.94 18.60
CA SER A 283 5.60 -7.39 18.69
C SER A 283 6.48 -7.89 19.84
N SER A 284 5.91 -8.79 20.64
CA SER A 284 6.56 -9.51 21.73
C SER A 284 7.41 -10.70 21.27
N LEU A 285 7.48 -10.95 19.96
CA LEU A 285 8.28 -12.05 19.42
C LEU A 285 9.76 -11.87 19.78
N LYS A 286 10.34 -12.94 20.36
CA LYS A 286 11.76 -13.01 20.74
C LYS A 286 12.70 -12.77 19.55
N LYS A 287 12.28 -13.20 18.36
CA LYS A 287 13.00 -12.98 17.09
C LYS A 287 12.06 -12.37 16.07
N GLN A 288 12.50 -11.27 15.50
CA GLN A 288 11.81 -10.50 14.48
C GLN A 288 12.75 -10.25 13.32
N LYS A 289 12.19 -9.90 12.16
CA LYS A 289 12.97 -9.70 10.95
C LYS A 289 12.47 -8.48 10.19
N VAL A 290 13.39 -7.57 9.91
CA VAL A 290 13.18 -6.41 9.05
C VAL A 290 13.93 -6.63 7.76
N THR A 291 13.30 -6.42 6.61
CA THR A 291 13.96 -6.43 5.31
C THR A 291 14.19 -5.03 4.81
N VAL A 292 15.28 -4.83 4.07
CA VAL A 292 15.53 -3.68 3.22
C VAL A 292 15.55 -4.14 1.76
N CYS A 293 14.76 -3.49 0.91
CA CYS A 293 14.70 -3.78 -0.51
C CYS A 293 14.63 -2.48 -1.34
N PHE A 294 14.84 -2.59 -2.64
CA PHE A 294 14.71 -1.44 -3.55
C PHE A 294 13.29 -0.86 -3.58
N ASP A 295 13.15 0.46 -3.43
CA ASP A 295 11.86 1.16 -3.52
C ASP A 295 11.64 1.73 -4.92
N GLN A 296 11.02 0.93 -5.80
CA GLN A 296 10.65 1.37 -7.15
C GLN A 296 9.65 2.54 -7.17
N SER A 297 8.84 2.71 -6.12
CA SER A 297 7.84 3.80 -6.09
C SER A 297 8.48 5.19 -6.06
N ALA A 298 9.73 5.29 -5.60
CA ALA A 298 10.47 6.54 -5.56
C ALA A 298 10.94 7.01 -6.95
N LEU A 299 10.95 6.14 -7.96
CA LEU A 299 11.44 6.44 -9.32
C LEU A 299 10.31 6.55 -10.36
N LEU A 300 9.05 6.41 -9.92
CA LEU A 300 7.86 6.40 -10.76
C LEU A 300 6.97 7.62 -10.44
N GLN A 301 6.18 8.05 -11.43
CA GLN A 301 5.10 9.01 -11.19
C GLN A 301 3.98 8.35 -10.37
N GLU A 302 3.30 9.13 -9.52
CA GLU A 302 2.28 8.62 -8.58
C GLU A 302 1.20 7.78 -9.27
N GLU A 303 0.75 8.23 -10.45
CA GLU A 303 -0.26 7.58 -11.28
C GLU A 303 0.19 6.19 -11.78
N ASN A 304 1.51 5.98 -11.91
CA ASN A 304 2.13 4.77 -12.47
C ASN A 304 2.66 3.80 -11.40
N ILE A 305 2.67 4.17 -10.11
CA ILE A 305 3.16 3.30 -9.02
C ILE A 305 2.45 1.94 -9.02
N ASN A 306 1.16 1.93 -9.31
CA ASN A 306 0.32 0.74 -9.38
C ASN A 306 0.17 0.18 -10.80
N SER A 307 1.02 0.61 -11.73
CA SER A 307 1.01 0.05 -13.08
C SER A 307 1.39 -1.44 -13.02
N PRO A 308 0.59 -2.33 -13.64
CA PRO A 308 0.96 -3.72 -13.85
C PRO A 308 2.31 -3.89 -14.57
N LEU A 309 2.77 -2.89 -15.34
CA LEU A 309 4.08 -2.93 -16.02
C LEU A 309 5.26 -2.94 -15.07
N VAL A 310 5.16 -2.26 -13.94
CA VAL A 310 6.27 -2.17 -12.98
C VAL A 310 6.61 -3.57 -12.46
N ARG A 311 5.58 -4.37 -12.15
CA ARG A 311 5.74 -5.78 -11.72
C ARG A 311 6.34 -6.68 -12.80
N PHE A 312 6.20 -6.32 -14.07
CA PHE A 312 6.77 -7.09 -15.19
C PHE A 312 8.26 -6.87 -15.34
N PHE A 313 8.66 -5.61 -15.45
CA PHE A 313 10.06 -5.25 -15.61
C PHE A 313 10.87 -5.56 -14.34
N ILE A 314 10.17 -5.65 -13.19
CA ILE A 314 10.75 -5.86 -11.88
C ILE A 314 9.94 -6.91 -11.11
N PRO A 315 10.10 -8.21 -11.42
CA PRO A 315 9.57 -9.24 -10.56
C PRO A 315 10.30 -9.18 -9.20
N ASN A 316 9.57 -9.35 -8.09
CA ASN A 316 10.13 -9.30 -6.74
C ASN A 316 11.31 -10.27 -6.51
N THR A 317 11.46 -11.29 -7.37
CA THR A 317 12.53 -12.28 -7.30
C THR A 317 13.90 -11.77 -7.76
N ILE A 318 13.97 -10.66 -8.50
CA ILE A 318 15.24 -10.11 -9.02
C ILE A 318 15.70 -8.86 -8.29
N THR A 319 14.83 -8.24 -7.48
CA THR A 319 15.19 -7.03 -6.74
C THR A 319 16.17 -7.35 -5.62
N PRO A 320 17.25 -6.56 -5.44
CA PRO A 320 18.17 -6.79 -4.36
C PRO A 320 17.47 -6.54 -3.01
N GLU A 321 17.66 -7.47 -2.09
CA GLU A 321 17.12 -7.41 -0.74
C GLU A 321 18.14 -7.89 0.29
N ALA A 322 17.97 -7.46 1.53
CA ALA A 322 18.67 -8.00 2.69
C ALA A 322 17.77 -7.98 3.92
N SER A 323 18.15 -8.76 4.94
CA SER A 323 17.41 -8.83 6.20
C SER A 323 18.27 -8.51 7.41
N PHE A 324 17.64 -7.89 8.39
CA PHE A 324 18.13 -7.67 9.74
C PHE A 324 17.33 -8.54 10.70
N ASP A 325 18.02 -9.31 11.53
CA ASP A 325 17.44 -10.05 12.63
C ASP A 325 17.42 -9.16 13.88
N ILE A 326 16.23 -9.00 14.45
CA ILE A 326 16.00 -8.22 15.66
C ILE A 326 15.68 -9.20 16.79
N GLU A 327 16.56 -9.27 17.77
CA GLU A 327 16.41 -10.12 18.94
C GLU A 327 15.97 -9.28 20.15
N LEU A 328 14.77 -9.58 20.64
CA LEU A 328 14.20 -8.93 21.81
C LEU A 328 14.85 -9.51 23.08
N GLN A 329 15.57 -8.68 23.82
CA GLN A 329 16.13 -9.06 25.11
C GLN A 329 15.21 -8.65 26.25
N LYS A 330 15.05 -9.56 27.22
CA LYS A 330 14.32 -9.27 28.46
C LYS A 330 15.05 -8.20 29.27
N SER A 331 14.29 -7.24 29.76
CA SER A 331 14.82 -6.20 30.65
C SER A 331 14.96 -6.71 32.07
N THR A 332 15.94 -6.21 32.84
CA THR A 332 16.02 -6.60 34.26
C THR A 332 14.96 -5.87 35.06
N ALA A 333 14.22 -6.58 35.91
CA ALA A 333 13.21 -5.97 36.78
C ALA A 333 13.29 -6.52 38.20
N TRP A 334 12.88 -5.73 39.18
CA TRP A 334 12.59 -6.22 40.52
C TRP A 334 11.08 -6.36 40.69
N PHE A 335 10.64 -7.46 41.29
CA PHE A 335 9.22 -7.77 41.47
C PHE A 335 8.83 -7.63 42.94
N ALA A 336 8.01 -6.64 43.23
CA ALA A 336 7.38 -6.43 44.52
C ALA A 336 5.92 -6.89 44.42
N ALA A 337 5.48 -7.79 45.29
CA ALA A 337 4.08 -8.18 45.33
C ALA A 337 3.54 -8.24 46.75
N THR A 338 2.28 -7.86 46.88
CA THR A 338 1.49 -8.04 48.10
C THR A 338 0.23 -8.81 47.74
N GLU A 339 0.09 -10.01 48.28
CA GLU A 339 -1.11 -10.84 48.13
C GLU A 339 -1.86 -10.91 49.46
N LYS A 340 -3.10 -10.42 49.47
CA LYS A 340 -3.98 -10.44 50.64
C LYS A 340 -5.17 -11.34 50.39
N VAL A 341 -5.30 -12.40 51.19
CA VAL A 341 -6.44 -13.31 51.16
C VAL A 341 -7.28 -13.06 52.40
N PHE A 342 -8.52 -12.61 52.20
CA PHE A 342 -9.50 -12.37 53.25
C PHE A 342 -8.98 -11.45 54.38
N GLY A 343 -8.18 -10.44 54.01
CA GLY A 343 -7.61 -9.45 54.93
C GLY A 343 -6.27 -9.85 55.55
N GLN A 344 -5.78 -11.07 55.32
CA GLN A 344 -4.49 -11.56 55.83
C GLN A 344 -3.46 -11.59 54.70
N HIS A 345 -2.19 -11.33 55.02
CA HIS A 345 -1.10 -11.47 54.06
C HIS A 345 -0.83 -12.95 53.80
N GLU A 346 -0.83 -13.33 52.52
CA GLU A 346 -0.53 -14.68 52.09
C GLU A 346 0.99 -14.83 51.96
N ILE A 347 1.60 -15.68 52.78
CA ILE A 347 3.07 -15.81 52.85
C ILE A 347 3.62 -16.38 51.55
N ASN A 348 2.93 -17.37 50.97
CA ASN A 348 3.41 -18.09 49.79
C ASN A 348 3.09 -17.39 48.47
N GLN A 349 2.26 -16.35 48.49
CA GLN A 349 1.84 -15.53 47.34
C GLN A 349 1.65 -16.32 46.02
N PRO A 350 0.80 -17.37 46.00
CA PRO A 350 0.67 -18.26 44.86
C PRO A 350 0.19 -17.55 43.58
N PHE A 351 -0.66 -16.53 43.68
CA PHE A 351 -1.07 -15.76 42.52
C PHE A 351 0.07 -14.88 42.02
N ALA A 352 0.76 -14.18 42.92
CA ALA A 352 1.89 -13.33 42.55
C ALA A 352 3.01 -14.13 41.86
N ASN A 353 3.26 -15.37 42.28
CA ASN A 353 4.25 -16.25 41.65
C ASN A 353 3.85 -16.64 40.21
N ASN A 354 2.57 -16.93 39.96
CA ASN A 354 2.08 -17.19 38.60
C ASN A 354 2.17 -15.94 37.72
N LEU A 355 1.79 -14.77 38.27
CA LEU A 355 1.93 -13.49 37.58
C LEU A 355 3.40 -13.20 37.22
N LYS A 356 4.31 -13.44 38.16
CA LYS A 356 5.76 -13.32 37.95
C LYS A 356 6.25 -14.28 36.87
N ALA A 357 5.75 -15.52 36.83
CA ALA A 357 6.12 -16.50 35.81
C ALA A 357 5.70 -16.05 34.40
N ASP A 358 4.47 -15.56 34.25
CA ASP A 358 3.97 -15.01 32.97
C ASP A 358 4.82 -13.81 32.52
N LEU A 359 5.09 -12.86 33.41
CA LEU A 359 5.92 -11.69 33.10
C LEU A 359 7.38 -12.04 32.79
N ASN A 360 7.90 -13.08 33.43
CA ASN A 360 9.26 -13.56 33.23
C ASN A 360 9.44 -14.26 31.88
N ASP A 361 8.39 -14.82 31.26
CA ASP A 361 8.54 -15.56 29.99
C ASP A 361 8.91 -14.63 28.82
N THR A 362 8.35 -13.43 28.81
CA THR A 362 8.46 -12.50 27.67
C THR A 362 9.19 -11.20 27.99
N PHE A 363 8.92 -10.57 29.14
CA PHE A 363 9.31 -9.17 29.35
C PHE A 363 10.55 -8.99 30.21
N PHE A 364 10.62 -9.72 31.33
CA PHE A 364 11.57 -9.42 32.39
C PHE A 364 12.46 -10.60 32.78
N ASN A 365 13.71 -10.30 33.11
CA ASN A 365 14.56 -11.16 33.92
C ASN A 365 14.54 -10.61 35.35
N PHE A 366 13.83 -11.29 36.25
CA PHE A 366 13.67 -10.78 37.60
C PHE A 366 14.94 -10.90 38.46
N THR A 367 15.41 -9.78 39.00
CA THR A 367 16.60 -9.71 39.86
C THR A 367 16.25 -10.00 41.31
N ARG A 368 17.29 -10.28 42.12
CA ARG A 368 17.15 -10.50 43.56
C ARG A 368 17.11 -9.20 44.37
N SER A 369 17.57 -8.09 43.81
CA SER A 369 17.64 -6.80 44.50
C SER A 369 17.14 -5.65 43.62
N PRO A 370 16.50 -4.61 44.19
CA PRO A 370 16.01 -3.46 43.43
C PRO A 370 17.12 -2.70 42.70
N GLU A 371 18.34 -2.64 43.24
CA GLU A 371 19.44 -1.81 42.73
C GLU A 371 19.98 -2.33 41.40
N SER A 372 19.88 -3.63 41.17
CA SER A 372 20.32 -4.32 39.95
C SER A 372 19.26 -4.34 38.83
N ALA A 373 18.06 -3.85 39.11
CA ALA A 373 16.96 -3.82 38.16
C ALA A 373 16.96 -2.54 37.30
N SER A 374 16.46 -2.63 36.08
CA SER A 374 16.15 -1.46 35.24
C SER A 374 14.74 -0.94 35.52
N TYR A 375 13.82 -1.85 35.87
CA TYR A 375 12.42 -1.56 36.16
C TYR A 375 12.00 -2.10 37.53
N ILE A 376 11.00 -1.46 38.12
CA ILE A 376 10.31 -1.93 39.32
C ILE A 376 8.90 -2.33 38.88
N VAL A 377 8.52 -3.59 39.16
CA VAL A 377 7.18 -4.12 38.89
C VAL A 377 6.49 -4.34 40.23
N GLU A 378 5.41 -3.63 40.48
CA GLU A 378 4.64 -3.75 41.72
C GLU A 378 3.26 -4.34 41.45
N ALA A 379 2.89 -5.36 42.22
CA ALA A 379 1.60 -6.01 42.12
C ALA A 379 0.88 -6.03 43.47
N SER A 380 -0.35 -5.51 43.51
CA SER A 380 -1.23 -5.55 44.67
C SER A 380 -2.43 -6.43 44.35
N ILE A 381 -2.55 -7.55 45.06
CA ILE A 381 -3.57 -8.57 44.82
C ILE A 381 -4.42 -8.74 46.07
N ILE A 382 -5.74 -8.59 45.93
CA ILE A 382 -6.66 -8.62 47.06
C ILE A 382 -7.82 -9.57 46.76
N PHE A 383 -7.99 -10.59 47.59
CA PHE A 383 -9.13 -11.48 47.59
C PHE A 383 -10.05 -11.18 48.78
N LYS A 384 -11.29 -10.76 48.51
CA LYS A 384 -12.29 -10.38 49.52
C LYS A 384 -13.40 -11.42 49.57
N LYS A 385 -13.85 -11.76 50.79
CA LYS A 385 -15.06 -12.57 50.96
C LYS A 385 -16.26 -11.78 50.45
N GLY A 386 -17.07 -12.42 49.62
CA GLY A 386 -18.39 -11.95 49.23
C GLY A 386 -19.48 -12.54 50.12
N GLU A 387 -20.72 -12.31 49.72
CA GLU A 387 -21.89 -12.93 50.34
C GLU A 387 -21.94 -14.44 50.09
N VAL A 388 -22.67 -15.17 50.94
CA VAL A 388 -23.03 -16.57 50.71
C VAL A 388 -24.46 -16.61 50.20
N LYS A 389 -24.66 -17.12 48.98
CA LYS A 389 -26.00 -17.25 48.37
C LYS A 389 -26.59 -18.61 48.70
N LYS A 390 -27.77 -18.59 49.31
CA LYS A 390 -28.53 -19.79 49.66
C LYS A 390 -29.76 -19.90 48.76
N GLY A 391 -29.98 -21.07 48.18
CA GLY A 391 -31.20 -21.42 47.44
C GLY A 391 -31.75 -22.78 47.90
N TYR A 392 -32.82 -23.26 47.25
CA TYR A 392 -33.40 -24.56 47.58
C TYR A 392 -32.42 -25.69 47.26
N GLY A 393 -31.74 -26.20 48.30
CA GLY A 393 -30.80 -27.32 48.22
C GLY A 393 -29.36 -26.96 47.85
N TYR A 394 -28.98 -25.67 47.79
CA TYR A 394 -27.59 -25.28 47.51
C TYR A 394 -27.14 -24.04 48.29
N GLU A 395 -25.85 -24.02 48.64
CA GLU A 395 -25.15 -22.90 49.24
C GLU A 395 -23.90 -22.62 48.41
N VAL A 396 -23.72 -21.36 48.01
CA VAL A 396 -22.64 -20.93 47.12
C VAL A 396 -21.90 -19.76 47.73
N TYR A 397 -20.58 -19.89 47.83
CA TYR A 397 -19.69 -18.89 48.40
C TYR A 397 -19.15 -17.99 47.29
N LEU A 398 -19.13 -16.68 47.53
CA LEU A 398 -18.58 -15.71 46.60
C LEU A 398 -17.24 -15.18 47.11
N VAL A 399 -16.29 -15.02 46.19
CA VAL A 399 -15.01 -14.31 46.42
C VAL A 399 -14.82 -13.32 45.29
N TYR A 400 -14.41 -12.10 45.64
CA TYR A 400 -14.03 -11.07 44.69
C TYR A 400 -12.52 -10.88 44.71
N ALA A 401 -11.92 -10.79 43.52
CA ALA A 401 -10.49 -10.60 43.36
C ALA A 401 -10.20 -9.30 42.60
N ASP A 402 -9.25 -8.54 43.14
CA ASP A 402 -8.74 -7.29 42.58
C ASP A 402 -7.22 -7.44 42.34
N LEU A 403 -6.72 -6.90 41.23
CA LEU A 403 -5.31 -6.81 40.87
C LEU A 403 -5.01 -5.37 40.45
N HIS A 404 -4.02 -4.74 41.06
CA HIS A 404 -3.35 -3.56 40.52
C HIS A 404 -1.91 -3.93 40.16
N LEU A 405 -1.48 -3.55 38.97
CA LEU A 405 -0.12 -3.79 38.46
C LEU A 405 0.46 -2.48 37.93
N SER A 406 1.64 -2.11 38.41
CA SER A 406 2.40 -0.96 37.92
C SER A 406 3.82 -1.35 37.52
N ILE A 407 4.38 -0.61 36.56
CA ILE A 407 5.77 -0.73 36.11
C ILE A 407 6.37 0.67 36.08
N THR A 408 7.51 0.82 36.77
CA THR A 408 8.22 2.09 36.90
C THR A 408 9.66 1.93 36.43
N GLU A 409 10.15 2.85 35.61
CA GLU A 409 11.57 2.89 35.28
C GLU A 409 12.37 3.37 36.50
N ARG A 410 13.33 2.56 36.96
CA ARG A 410 14.06 2.84 38.21
C ARG A 410 14.88 4.13 38.16
N LYS A 411 15.48 4.46 37.00
CA LYS A 411 16.39 5.61 36.87
C LYS A 411 15.66 6.94 36.89
N SER A 412 14.57 7.06 36.13
CA SER A 412 13.80 8.29 36.00
C SER A 412 12.68 8.40 37.05
N GLY A 413 12.25 7.27 37.62
CA GLY A 413 11.07 7.21 38.50
C GLY A 413 9.74 7.33 37.75
N ILE A 414 9.74 7.32 36.42
CA ILE A 414 8.54 7.47 35.61
C ILE A 414 7.75 6.16 35.65
N GLU A 415 6.49 6.23 36.06
CA GLU A 415 5.53 5.13 35.90
C GLU A 415 5.15 5.03 34.43
N ILE A 416 5.54 3.93 33.81
CA ILE A 416 5.39 3.68 32.37
C ILE A 416 4.19 2.75 32.10
N PHE A 417 3.65 2.11 33.14
CA PHE A 417 2.43 1.32 33.08
C PHE A 417 1.72 1.29 34.43
N SER A 418 0.39 1.38 34.41
CA SER A 418 -0.46 1.18 35.59
C SER A 418 -1.85 0.72 35.14
N GLU A 419 -2.26 -0.47 35.56
CA GLU A 419 -3.57 -1.03 35.20
C GLU A 419 -4.19 -1.75 36.39
N THR A 420 -5.52 -1.74 36.45
CA THR A 420 -6.27 -2.39 37.54
C THR A 420 -7.39 -3.25 36.98
N ILE A 421 -7.48 -4.49 37.45
CA ILE A 421 -8.66 -5.34 37.30
C ILE A 421 -9.37 -5.41 38.65
N THR A 422 -10.66 -5.11 38.67
CA THR A 422 -11.45 -5.15 39.91
C THR A 422 -12.66 -6.08 39.78
N GLY A 423 -13.12 -6.58 40.92
CA GLY A 423 -14.41 -7.26 41.06
C GLY A 423 -14.50 -8.61 40.36
N VAL A 424 -13.37 -9.30 40.12
CA VAL A 424 -13.40 -10.61 39.47
C VAL A 424 -14.05 -11.62 40.40
N LYS A 425 -15.20 -12.14 39.99
CA LYS A 425 -16.04 -12.99 40.83
C LYS A 425 -15.74 -14.48 40.63
N GLY A 426 -15.33 -15.14 41.71
CA GLY A 426 -15.38 -16.60 41.89
C GLY A 426 -16.63 -17.01 42.66
N MET A 427 -17.24 -18.13 42.28
CA MET A 427 -18.54 -18.55 42.80
C MET A 427 -18.65 -20.07 42.79
N ARG A 428 -18.39 -20.71 43.94
CA ARG A 428 -18.43 -22.17 44.08
C ARG A 428 -19.24 -22.63 45.29
N PRO A 429 -19.89 -23.81 45.19
CA PRO A 429 -20.42 -24.49 46.36
C PRO A 429 -19.29 -25.04 47.25
N GLY A 430 -19.64 -25.38 48.49
CA GLY A 430 -18.76 -26.11 49.41
C GLY A 430 -17.96 -25.21 50.37
N SER A 431 -17.15 -24.26 49.87
CA SER A 431 -16.37 -23.37 50.75
C SER A 431 -15.88 -22.09 50.05
N TYR A 432 -15.43 -21.12 50.87
CA TYR A 432 -14.70 -19.95 50.37
C TYR A 432 -13.39 -20.30 49.66
N ASP A 433 -12.73 -21.42 50.01
CA ASP A 433 -11.48 -21.84 49.36
C ASP A 433 -11.69 -22.28 47.92
N TYR A 434 -12.80 -22.98 47.64
CA TYR A 434 -13.16 -23.32 46.26
C TYR A 434 -13.52 -22.08 45.45
N ALA A 435 -14.25 -21.14 46.05
CA ALA A 435 -14.58 -19.87 45.41
C ALA A 435 -13.32 -19.00 45.19
N LEU A 436 -12.35 -19.04 46.10
CA LEU A 436 -11.05 -18.37 45.99
C LEU A 436 -10.24 -18.93 44.82
N LYS A 437 -10.12 -20.26 44.70
CA LYS A 437 -9.42 -20.91 43.58
C LYS A 437 -10.03 -20.51 42.23
N GLU A 438 -11.36 -20.44 42.15
CA GLU A 438 -12.02 -19.97 40.93
C GLU A 438 -11.78 -18.47 40.69
N ALA A 439 -11.89 -17.62 41.70
CA ALA A 439 -11.62 -16.19 41.57
C ALA A 439 -10.18 -15.92 41.10
N SER A 440 -9.20 -16.63 41.68
CA SER A 440 -7.79 -16.59 41.30
C SER A 440 -7.56 -17.02 39.85
N THR A 441 -8.16 -18.15 39.44
CA THR A 441 -8.06 -18.64 38.06
C THR A 441 -8.65 -17.63 37.06
N ARG A 442 -9.85 -17.09 37.35
CA ARG A 442 -10.51 -16.10 36.49
C ARG A 442 -9.74 -14.78 36.45
N LEU A 443 -9.15 -14.35 37.56
CA LEU A 443 -8.32 -13.15 37.61
C LEU A 443 -7.08 -13.31 36.75
N LEU A 444 -6.41 -14.47 36.79
CA LEU A 444 -5.26 -14.75 35.93
C LEU A 444 -5.64 -14.79 34.45
N GLN A 445 -6.79 -15.39 34.11
CA GLN A 445 -7.34 -15.36 32.75
C GLN A 445 -7.63 -13.94 32.27
N LYS A 446 -8.24 -13.09 33.11
CA LYS A 446 -8.46 -11.67 32.81
C LYS A 446 -7.15 -10.91 32.64
N PHE A 447 -6.16 -11.14 33.49
CA PHE A 447 -4.82 -10.56 33.32
C PHE A 447 -4.25 -10.90 31.94
N ARG A 448 -4.29 -12.18 31.53
CA ARG A 448 -3.78 -12.64 30.22
C ARG A 448 -4.56 -12.08 29.03
N ALA A 449 -5.85 -11.79 29.20
CA ALA A 449 -6.71 -11.28 28.13
C ALA A 449 -6.69 -9.74 28.03
N GLU A 450 -6.57 -9.02 29.15
CA GLU A 450 -6.80 -7.57 29.22
C GLU A 450 -5.52 -6.76 29.49
N ILE A 451 -4.62 -7.26 30.34
CA ILE A 451 -3.41 -6.54 30.76
C ILE A 451 -2.18 -7.02 29.97
N TYR A 452 -1.99 -8.33 29.86
CA TYR A 452 -0.80 -8.91 29.20
C TYR A 452 -0.63 -8.43 27.75
N PRO A 453 -1.67 -8.37 26.89
CA PRO A 453 -1.51 -7.85 25.53
C PRO A 453 -1.21 -6.34 25.49
N LYS A 454 -1.69 -5.58 26.49
CA LYS A 454 -1.33 -4.15 26.61
C LYS A 454 0.15 -4.00 26.90
N LEU A 455 0.73 -4.87 27.73
CA LEU A 455 2.16 -4.91 27.96
C LEU A 455 2.94 -5.13 26.67
N GLU A 456 2.47 -5.99 25.76
CA GLU A 456 3.12 -6.22 24.45
C GLU A 456 3.13 -4.99 23.54
N VAL A 457 2.15 -4.09 23.69
CA VAL A 457 1.95 -2.91 22.82
C VAL A 457 2.54 -1.63 23.43
N LEU A 458 2.91 -1.65 24.71
CA LEU A 458 3.49 -0.48 25.35
C LEU A 458 4.82 -0.07 24.71
N ASN A 459 4.91 1.22 24.41
CA ASN A 459 6.18 1.94 24.32
C ASN A 459 6.77 2.07 25.73
N LEU A 460 7.11 0.95 26.37
CA LEU A 460 7.96 1.04 27.55
C LEU A 460 9.35 1.54 27.09
#